data_AF-A0A7W7H149-F1
#
_entry.id   AF-A0A7W7H149-F1
#
_cell.length_a   1.000
_cell.length_b   1.000
_cell.length_c   1.000
_cell.angle_alpha   90.00
_cell.angle_beta   90.00
_cell.angle_gamma   90.00
#
_symmetry.space_group_name_H-M   'P 1'
#
loop_
_entity.id
_entity.type
_entity.pdbx_description
1 polymer ?
#
loop_
_entity_poly.entity_id
_entity_poly.type
_entity_poly.pdbx_seq_one_letter_code
_entity_poly.pdbx_strand_id
1 'polypeptide(L)'
;MQRNSRRSVIRRSTAAVITSAVAAGSLVSLSPAPAQASSIDGPIGRSEILSRAQNWVDRGITYTQTGTWASDADGDKTYRRDCSGLVSMAWHLSNSYVTGDFQGSNSRWSTLGSIDDFQAGDAMVRTGHMELFAYWADKGDHSKGAYVYSFNSDGETVQNPTARSNEGNLGFNSVSDLRSYKPIRRTGLTGGVSGEKMAPALAYDDGDGTQTIYRWRSNTSSFSHTTDYQGEGTFRLSNVGDRVASGDVDGDGTDDVVMAYQDAEGTFGFYVFDGGLTSRGRWYTSGAFNLSAVGGRLVVADFTGDGKAEPALVRDNGDGTQSIYRWTSTGSSFARTTDYVGTGSFRLSNVGNRVAAGDVDGDGKADIVMAYQNADNTFSYYVWKSGLSSQGAWYTSGSFNLDTVDGRMVVADFTGDGKAEPALVRDDGDGTQSIYRWTSTGSGFSRTTDYVGTGTFRLSNVGDRVAAGDVDGDAKADIVMAYQNADNTFSYYVWKSGLTSEGVWYTSGSYSLDRVGGRMVLGTW
;
A
#
# COMPACT_ATOMS: atom_id res chain seq x y z
N MET A 1 -14.29 32.11 -84.42
CA MET A 1 -13.28 33.11 -84.81
C MET A 1 -13.00 34.02 -83.62
N GLN A 2 -11.71 34.21 -83.30
CA GLN A 2 -11.02 35.21 -82.44
C GLN A 2 -11.66 35.64 -81.10
N ARG A 3 -11.13 35.21 -79.94
CA ARG A 3 -9.97 35.73 -79.15
C ARG A 3 -10.26 37.03 -78.40
N ASN A 4 -10.20 36.97 -77.06
CA ASN A 4 -9.31 37.85 -76.29
C ASN A 4 -8.94 37.29 -74.91
N SER A 5 -7.70 37.58 -74.53
CA SER A 5 -6.84 37.05 -73.47
C SER A 5 -7.12 37.58 -72.06
N ARG A 6 -6.68 36.85 -71.02
CA ARG A 6 -5.91 37.42 -69.87
C ARG A 6 -5.17 36.35 -69.06
N ARG A 7 -3.93 36.68 -68.70
CA ARG A 7 -2.86 35.85 -68.09
C ARG A 7 -3.10 35.63 -66.59
N SER A 8 -2.71 34.46 -66.08
CA SER A 8 -2.70 34.14 -64.65
C SER A 8 -1.50 34.74 -63.92
N VAL A 9 -1.73 35.18 -62.69
CA VAL A 9 -0.71 35.72 -61.77
C VAL A 9 -0.40 34.67 -60.72
N ILE A 10 0.86 34.27 -60.64
CA ILE A 10 1.43 33.39 -59.61
C ILE A 10 1.67 34.22 -58.35
N ARG A 11 1.05 33.87 -57.22
CA ARG A 11 1.40 34.40 -55.89
C ARG A 11 2.35 33.44 -55.18
N ARG A 12 3.50 33.97 -54.76
CA ARG A 12 4.53 33.29 -53.97
C ARG A 12 4.07 33.15 -52.51
N SER A 13 4.17 31.95 -51.97
CA SER A 13 3.98 31.66 -50.55
C SER A 13 5.35 31.64 -49.87
N THR A 14 5.57 32.55 -48.92
CA THR A 14 6.77 32.59 -48.08
C THR A 14 6.64 31.53 -46.97
N ALA A 15 7.47 30.50 -47.00
CA ALA A 15 7.57 29.51 -45.92
C ALA A 15 8.51 30.05 -44.84
N ALA A 16 8.01 30.18 -43.61
CA ALA A 16 8.83 30.47 -42.44
C ALA A 16 9.49 29.17 -41.97
N VAL A 17 10.82 29.14 -41.99
CA VAL A 17 11.65 28.07 -41.43
C VAL A 17 11.78 28.34 -39.93
N ILE A 18 11.14 27.51 -39.10
CA ILE A 18 11.44 27.44 -37.67
C ILE A 18 12.51 26.37 -37.50
N THR A 19 13.74 26.80 -37.26
CA THR A 19 14.85 25.94 -36.81
C THR A 19 14.60 25.55 -35.36
N SER A 20 14.21 24.29 -35.13
CA SER A 20 14.20 23.68 -33.80
C SER A 20 15.64 23.38 -33.37
N ALA A 21 16.16 24.13 -32.42
CA ALA A 21 17.38 23.77 -31.71
C ALA A 21 17.06 22.60 -30.76
N VAL A 22 17.52 21.40 -31.10
CA VAL A 22 17.51 20.25 -30.17
C VAL A 22 18.61 20.48 -29.16
N ALA A 23 18.26 21.01 -27.99
CA ALA A 23 19.12 20.94 -26.82
C ALA A 23 19.07 19.49 -26.32
N ALA A 24 20.13 18.73 -26.59
CA ALA A 24 20.37 17.45 -25.96
C ALA A 24 20.71 17.70 -24.48
N GLY A 25 19.67 17.84 -23.64
CA GLY A 25 19.80 17.78 -22.20
C GLY A 25 19.92 16.32 -21.81
N SER A 26 21.12 15.90 -21.40
CA SER A 26 21.34 14.61 -20.76
C SER A 26 20.43 14.50 -19.54
N LEU A 27 19.42 13.64 -19.61
CA LEU A 27 18.65 13.22 -18.44
C LEU A 27 19.60 12.44 -17.53
N VAL A 28 20.17 13.11 -16.54
CA VAL A 28 20.73 12.44 -15.38
C VAL A 28 19.53 11.94 -14.60
N SER A 29 19.22 10.65 -14.69
CA SER A 29 18.34 9.96 -13.76
C SER A 29 18.99 10.07 -12.38
N LEU A 30 18.54 11.03 -11.58
CA LEU A 30 18.84 11.03 -10.16
C LEU A 30 18.03 9.89 -9.56
N SER A 31 18.70 8.79 -9.25
CA SER A 31 18.16 7.72 -8.41
C SER A 31 17.63 8.35 -7.11
N PRO A 32 16.47 7.90 -6.60
CA PRO A 32 15.97 8.40 -5.33
C PRO A 32 17.02 8.17 -4.23
N ALA A 33 17.24 9.18 -3.39
CA ALA A 33 18.05 9.01 -2.20
C ALA A 33 17.36 7.96 -1.29
N PRO A 34 18.10 6.95 -0.77
CA PRO A 34 17.49 5.89 0.02
C PRO A 34 16.86 6.45 1.30
N ALA A 35 15.77 5.80 1.75
CA ALA A 35 15.29 5.89 3.13
C ALA A 35 16.46 5.71 4.10
N GLN A 36 16.38 6.27 5.30
CA GLN A 36 17.50 6.28 6.26
C GLN A 36 18.12 4.88 6.36
N ALA A 37 19.33 4.72 5.81
CA ALA A 37 20.01 3.44 5.71
C ALA A 37 20.13 2.80 7.10
N SER A 38 19.82 1.50 7.19
CA SER A 38 20.12 0.71 8.39
C SER A 38 21.56 0.92 8.82
N SER A 39 21.85 0.76 10.11
CA SER A 39 23.25 0.70 10.53
C SER A 39 23.84 -0.67 10.16
N ILE A 40 25.14 -0.72 9.86
CA ILE A 40 25.86 -1.99 9.64
C ILE A 40 25.51 -2.96 10.77
N ASP A 41 25.11 -4.18 10.43
CA ASP A 41 24.72 -5.25 11.34
C ASP A 41 23.48 -4.95 12.22
N GLY A 42 22.86 -3.79 12.07
CA GLY A 42 21.69 -3.33 12.80
C GLY A 42 20.37 -3.93 12.29
N PRO A 43 19.24 -3.47 12.85
CA PRO A 43 17.92 -3.79 12.32
C PRO A 43 17.78 -3.28 10.88
N ILE A 44 17.14 -4.06 10.01
CA ILE A 44 17.04 -3.77 8.57
C ILE A 44 15.71 -4.22 7.98
N GLY A 45 15.12 -3.39 7.12
CA GLY A 45 13.88 -3.68 6.40
C GLY A 45 14.04 -4.69 5.27
N ARG A 46 12.99 -5.47 4.96
CA ARG A 46 12.99 -6.33 3.75
C ARG A 46 13.07 -5.49 2.47
N SER A 47 12.35 -4.37 2.42
CA SER A 47 12.39 -3.38 1.34
C SER A 47 13.81 -2.85 1.13
N GLU A 48 14.52 -2.52 2.22
CA GLU A 48 15.91 -2.07 2.19
C GLU A 48 16.85 -3.15 1.66
N ILE A 49 16.70 -4.41 2.10
CA ILE A 49 17.50 -5.54 1.60
C ILE A 49 17.37 -5.67 0.08
N LEU A 50 16.15 -5.61 -0.45
CA LEU A 50 15.91 -5.71 -1.89
C LEU A 50 16.44 -4.48 -2.63
N SER A 51 16.26 -3.27 -2.09
CA SER A 51 16.78 -2.04 -2.66
C SER A 51 18.31 -2.04 -2.76
N ARG A 52 19.00 -2.56 -1.73
CA ARG A 52 20.46 -2.76 -1.73
C ARG A 52 20.89 -3.73 -2.84
N ALA A 53 20.18 -4.85 -3.01
CA ALA A 53 20.46 -5.79 -4.11
C ALA A 53 20.21 -5.15 -5.48
N GLN A 54 19.11 -4.42 -5.64
CA GLN A 54 18.76 -3.68 -6.86
C GLN A 54 19.80 -2.60 -7.20
N ASN A 55 20.40 -1.93 -6.21
CA ASN A 55 21.49 -0.98 -6.45
C ASN A 55 22.68 -1.62 -7.20
N TRP A 56 23.04 -2.86 -6.86
CA TRP A 56 24.11 -3.57 -7.55
C TRP A 56 23.73 -4.02 -8.97
N VAL A 57 22.45 -4.34 -9.19
CA VAL A 57 21.90 -4.55 -10.54
C VAL A 57 22.05 -3.29 -11.37
N ASP A 58 21.56 -2.15 -10.86
CA ASP A 58 21.51 -0.89 -11.59
C ASP A 58 22.91 -0.37 -11.94
N ARG A 59 23.90 -0.67 -11.09
CA ARG A 59 25.31 -0.33 -11.30
C ARG A 59 26.05 -1.32 -12.20
N GLY A 60 25.40 -2.40 -12.64
CA GLY A 60 26.00 -3.42 -13.50
C GLY A 60 27.22 -4.07 -12.88
N ILE A 61 27.20 -4.34 -11.57
CA ILE A 61 28.34 -4.97 -10.88
C ILE A 61 28.52 -6.38 -11.45
N THR A 62 29.71 -6.66 -11.98
CA THR A 62 30.04 -7.97 -12.55
C THR A 62 30.68 -8.90 -11.52
N TYR A 63 30.29 -10.17 -11.56
CA TYR A 63 30.83 -11.26 -10.76
C TYR A 63 32.33 -11.45 -11.03
N THR A 64 33.10 -11.71 -9.98
CA THR A 64 34.50 -12.11 -10.07
C THR A 64 34.98 -12.82 -8.81
N GLN A 65 35.61 -13.99 -8.95
CA GLN A 65 36.26 -14.66 -7.81
C GLN A 65 37.65 -14.11 -7.44
N THR A 66 38.30 -13.39 -8.36
CA THR A 66 39.71 -12.96 -8.21
C THR A 66 39.91 -11.44 -8.30
N GLY A 67 38.87 -10.65 -8.04
CA GLY A 67 38.81 -9.22 -8.40
C GLY A 67 38.62 -8.25 -7.24
N THR A 68 38.47 -6.96 -7.58
CA THR A 68 38.21 -5.86 -6.64
C THR A 68 36.83 -5.96 -6.00
N TRP A 69 36.71 -5.44 -4.78
CA TRP A 69 35.44 -5.37 -4.05
C TRP A 69 34.58 -4.23 -4.61
N ALA A 70 33.25 -4.36 -4.50
CA ALA A 70 32.29 -3.30 -4.85
C ALA A 70 31.80 -2.61 -3.59
N SER A 71 31.56 -1.30 -3.67
CA SER A 71 30.89 -0.59 -2.59
C SER A 71 29.42 -1.01 -2.48
N ASP A 72 28.84 -0.96 -1.29
CA ASP A 72 27.40 -0.98 -1.13
C ASP A 72 26.72 0.30 -1.66
N ALA A 73 25.41 0.40 -1.42
CA ALA A 73 24.58 1.52 -1.84
C ALA A 73 24.97 2.84 -1.16
N ASP A 74 25.45 2.78 0.08
CA ASP A 74 25.82 3.95 0.89
C ASP A 74 27.25 4.44 0.59
N GLY A 75 28.09 3.55 0.03
CA GLY A 75 29.44 3.87 -0.40
C GLY A 75 30.48 3.84 0.73
N ASP A 76 30.07 3.52 1.94
CA ASP A 76 30.90 3.51 3.16
C ASP A 76 31.56 2.16 3.41
N LYS A 77 31.06 1.08 2.79
CA LYS A 77 31.61 -0.26 2.89
C LYS A 77 31.77 -0.93 1.54
N THR A 78 32.66 -1.93 1.48
CA THR A 78 32.87 -2.75 0.28
C THR A 78 32.68 -4.23 0.59
N TYR A 79 32.23 -4.97 -0.42
CA TYR A 79 31.93 -6.39 -0.38
C TYR A 79 32.51 -7.10 -1.61
N ARG A 80 32.79 -8.41 -1.48
CA ARG A 80 33.22 -9.23 -2.63
C ARG A 80 32.13 -9.24 -3.71
N ARG A 81 32.54 -9.29 -4.97
CA ARG A 81 31.61 -9.36 -6.11
C ARG A 81 31.32 -10.81 -6.47
N ASP A 82 30.75 -11.54 -5.53
CA ASP A 82 30.31 -12.92 -5.71
C ASP A 82 28.93 -13.15 -5.07
N CYS A 83 28.38 -14.34 -5.22
CA CYS A 83 27.04 -14.69 -4.75
C CYS A 83 26.84 -14.42 -3.25
N SER A 84 27.84 -14.73 -2.42
CA SER A 84 27.79 -14.47 -0.97
C SER A 84 28.11 -13.03 -0.59
N GLY A 85 28.87 -12.31 -1.40
CA GLY A 85 29.11 -10.89 -1.25
C GLY A 85 27.85 -10.06 -1.56
N LEU A 86 27.06 -10.45 -2.55
CA LEU A 86 25.74 -9.87 -2.83
C LEU A 86 24.81 -9.99 -1.61
N VAL A 87 24.67 -11.19 -1.04
CA VAL A 87 23.82 -11.39 0.15
C VAL A 87 24.37 -10.65 1.37
N SER A 88 25.70 -10.67 1.57
CA SER A 88 26.32 -9.93 2.69
C SER A 88 26.06 -8.42 2.60
N MET A 89 26.10 -7.87 1.38
CA MET A 89 25.83 -6.47 1.10
C MET A 89 24.35 -6.14 1.29
N ALA A 90 23.46 -6.95 0.70
CA ALA A 90 22.03 -6.76 0.81
C ALA A 90 21.55 -6.80 2.27
N TRP A 91 22.12 -7.69 3.09
CA TRP A 91 21.83 -7.80 4.52
C TRP A 91 22.56 -6.79 5.42
N HIS A 92 23.30 -5.86 4.82
CA HIS A 92 24.10 -4.82 5.46
C HIS A 92 25.04 -5.37 6.56
N LEU A 93 25.72 -6.49 6.28
CA LEU A 93 26.56 -7.17 7.25
C LEU A 93 27.90 -6.48 7.43
N SER A 94 28.47 -6.55 8.64
CA SER A 94 29.79 -6.00 8.95
C SER A 94 30.95 -6.70 8.24
N ASN A 95 30.75 -7.91 7.72
CA ASN A 95 31.75 -8.64 6.96
C ASN A 95 31.17 -9.07 5.61
N SER A 96 32.04 -9.16 4.60
CA SER A 96 31.73 -9.87 3.36
C SER A 96 32.03 -11.35 3.58
N TYR A 97 31.02 -12.11 3.99
CA TYR A 97 31.11 -13.53 4.31
C TYR A 97 31.28 -14.39 3.05
N VAL A 98 31.83 -15.59 3.20
CA VAL A 98 31.86 -16.59 2.11
C VAL A 98 30.65 -17.51 2.19
N THR A 99 30.27 -18.15 1.09
CA THR A 99 29.12 -19.07 1.04
C THR A 99 29.16 -20.16 2.11
N GLY A 100 30.36 -20.59 2.51
CA GLY A 100 30.57 -21.55 3.60
C GLY A 100 30.07 -21.07 4.96
N ASP A 101 30.17 -19.76 5.25
CA ASP A 101 29.75 -19.18 6.53
C ASP A 101 28.23 -19.24 6.69
N PHE A 102 27.49 -19.09 5.60
CA PHE A 102 26.02 -19.14 5.55
C PHE A 102 25.45 -20.57 5.69
N GLN A 103 26.29 -21.60 5.63
CA GLN A 103 25.87 -23.00 5.82
C GLN A 103 25.42 -23.28 7.25
N GLY A 104 25.87 -22.51 8.24
CA GLY A 104 25.42 -22.58 9.64
C GLY A 104 24.53 -21.40 10.03
N SER A 105 23.66 -21.59 11.01
CA SER A 105 22.97 -20.49 11.68
C SER A 105 23.91 -19.81 12.69
N ASN A 106 23.72 -18.52 12.95
CA ASN A 106 24.43 -17.77 13.98
C ASN A 106 23.55 -16.63 14.54
N SER A 107 24.14 -15.68 15.27
CA SER A 107 23.39 -14.53 15.81
C SER A 107 22.86 -13.55 14.75
N ARG A 108 23.37 -13.60 13.52
CA ARG A 108 23.04 -12.72 12.39
C ARG A 108 22.03 -13.32 11.41
N TRP A 109 21.89 -14.65 11.36
CA TRP A 109 20.88 -15.33 10.55
C TRP A 109 20.55 -16.73 11.09
N SER A 110 19.33 -17.19 10.81
CA SER A 110 18.84 -18.52 11.15
C SER A 110 18.43 -19.29 9.91
N THR A 111 18.49 -20.62 10.00
CA THR A 111 17.93 -21.53 8.99
C THR A 111 16.43 -21.64 9.20
N LEU A 112 15.64 -21.57 8.12
CA LEU A 112 14.18 -21.74 8.16
C LEU A 112 13.79 -23.22 8.11
N GLY A 113 12.56 -23.53 8.54
CA GLY A 113 12.04 -24.89 8.60
C GLY A 113 11.66 -25.45 7.24
N SER A 114 11.11 -24.59 6.36
CA SER A 114 10.76 -24.94 4.99
C SER A 114 11.24 -23.87 4.00
N ILE A 115 11.46 -24.28 2.74
CA ILE A 115 11.60 -23.31 1.65
C ILE A 115 10.31 -22.52 1.46
N ASP A 116 9.16 -23.11 1.78
CA ASP A 116 7.84 -22.47 1.66
C ASP A 116 7.71 -21.26 2.62
N ASP A 117 8.58 -21.16 3.61
CA ASP A 117 8.61 -20.05 4.56
C ASP A 117 9.34 -18.82 3.99
N PHE A 118 9.89 -18.89 2.76
CA PHE A 118 10.63 -17.78 2.17
C PHE A 118 9.79 -16.49 2.11
N GLN A 119 10.44 -15.40 2.46
CA GLN A 119 9.97 -14.04 2.34
C GLN A 119 11.03 -13.19 1.65
N ALA A 120 10.61 -12.09 1.03
CA ALA A 120 11.47 -11.13 0.35
C ALA A 120 12.72 -10.76 1.17
N GLY A 121 13.92 -10.93 0.62
CA GLY A 121 15.17 -10.63 1.30
C GLY A 121 15.72 -11.78 2.16
N ASP A 122 15.05 -12.93 2.23
CA ASP A 122 15.69 -14.16 2.69
C ASP A 122 16.75 -14.63 1.68
N ALA A 123 17.63 -15.54 2.08
CA ALA A 123 18.64 -16.11 1.20
C ALA A 123 18.53 -17.63 1.15
N MET A 124 18.91 -18.19 0.01
CA MET A 124 18.94 -19.63 -0.21
C MET A 124 20.37 -20.07 -0.44
N VAL A 125 20.83 -21.08 0.29
CA VAL A 125 22.24 -21.46 0.33
C VAL A 125 22.43 -22.95 0.11
N ARG A 126 23.39 -23.32 -0.73
CA ARG A 126 23.91 -24.69 -0.89
C ARG A 126 25.43 -24.63 -1.00
N THR A 127 26.09 -25.79 -1.02
CA THR A 127 27.55 -25.82 -1.15
C THR A 127 27.98 -25.12 -2.44
N GLY A 128 28.77 -24.04 -2.29
CA GLY A 128 29.35 -23.29 -3.41
C GLY A 128 28.44 -22.26 -4.09
N HIS A 129 27.16 -22.13 -3.71
CA HIS A 129 26.27 -21.12 -4.29
C HIS A 129 25.22 -20.60 -3.32
N MET A 130 24.81 -19.34 -3.48
CA MET A 130 23.67 -18.79 -2.77
C MET A 130 23.00 -17.64 -3.54
N GLU A 131 21.73 -17.41 -3.26
CA GLU A 131 20.93 -16.40 -3.95
C GLU A 131 20.02 -15.68 -2.96
N LEU A 132 19.61 -14.45 -3.30
CA LEU A 132 18.71 -13.66 -2.49
C LEU A 132 17.29 -13.77 -3.04
N PHE A 133 16.37 -14.28 -2.23
CA PHE A 133 14.98 -14.47 -2.60
C PHE A 133 14.26 -13.11 -2.73
N ALA A 134 13.56 -12.90 -3.85
CA ALA A 134 12.74 -11.70 -4.05
C ALA A 134 11.25 -12.01 -3.80
N TYR A 135 10.65 -12.89 -4.60
CA TYR A 135 9.24 -13.28 -4.47
C TYR A 135 8.97 -14.62 -5.17
N TRP A 136 7.89 -15.29 -4.76
CA TRP A 136 7.40 -16.49 -5.42
C TRP A 136 6.83 -16.17 -6.81
N ALA A 137 7.02 -17.08 -7.77
CA ALA A 137 6.42 -16.92 -9.08
C ALA A 137 4.89 -17.01 -9.04
N ASP A 138 4.37 -17.75 -8.07
CA ASP A 138 2.97 -17.79 -7.69
C ASP A 138 2.92 -17.90 -6.15
N LYS A 139 2.22 -16.96 -5.50
CA LYS A 139 2.15 -16.86 -4.02
C LYS A 139 1.29 -17.98 -3.40
N GLY A 140 0.35 -18.55 -4.15
CA GLY A 140 -0.52 -19.63 -3.70
C GLY A 140 -0.04 -21.03 -4.11
N ASP A 141 0.84 -21.12 -5.11
CA ASP A 141 1.44 -22.37 -5.60
C ASP A 141 2.97 -22.23 -5.76
N HIS A 142 3.71 -22.44 -4.68
CA HIS A 142 5.18 -22.41 -4.69
C HIS A 142 5.81 -23.46 -5.64
N SER A 143 5.04 -24.41 -6.19
CA SER A 143 5.55 -25.33 -7.21
C SER A 143 5.98 -24.62 -8.50
N LYS A 144 5.44 -23.41 -8.75
CA LYS A 144 5.79 -22.56 -9.91
C LYS A 144 7.17 -21.94 -9.83
N GLY A 145 7.83 -22.04 -8.68
CA GLY A 145 9.19 -21.56 -8.48
C GLY A 145 9.25 -20.11 -7.98
N ALA A 146 10.41 -19.47 -8.09
CA ALA A 146 10.69 -18.19 -7.41
C ALA A 146 11.63 -17.30 -8.22
N TYR A 147 11.49 -15.99 -8.05
CA TYR A 147 12.37 -14.97 -8.60
C TYR A 147 13.39 -14.51 -7.56
N VAL A 148 14.63 -14.31 -7.99
CA VAL A 148 15.78 -14.07 -7.10
C VAL A 148 16.75 -13.03 -7.68
N TYR A 149 17.52 -12.39 -6.81
CA TYR A 149 18.76 -11.72 -7.22
C TYR A 149 19.90 -12.73 -7.19
N SER A 150 20.66 -12.82 -8.29
CA SER A 150 21.69 -13.85 -8.42
C SER A 150 22.94 -13.39 -9.15
N PHE A 151 24.01 -14.10 -8.82
CA PHE A 151 25.37 -13.95 -9.32
C PHE A 151 25.89 -15.35 -9.65
N ASN A 152 25.80 -15.78 -10.91
CA ASN A 152 25.96 -17.18 -11.29
C ASN A 152 27.38 -17.54 -11.75
N SER A 153 28.03 -16.70 -12.56
CA SER A 153 29.34 -17.02 -13.12
C SER A 153 30.22 -15.79 -13.43
N ASP A 154 31.52 -16.03 -13.61
CA ASP A 154 32.51 -14.98 -13.89
C ASP A 154 32.16 -14.15 -15.12
N GLY A 155 32.12 -12.83 -14.94
CA GLY A 155 31.80 -11.86 -16.00
C GLY A 155 30.32 -11.46 -16.10
N GLU A 156 29.41 -12.18 -15.45
CA GLU A 156 27.98 -11.82 -15.44
C GLU A 156 27.68 -10.68 -14.47
N THR A 157 26.73 -9.81 -14.82
CA THR A 157 26.18 -8.83 -13.89
C THR A 157 25.20 -9.47 -12.91
N VAL A 158 24.91 -8.79 -11.79
CA VAL A 158 23.79 -9.19 -10.92
C VAL A 158 22.52 -9.28 -11.75
N GLN A 159 21.85 -10.42 -11.66
CA GLN A 159 20.57 -10.65 -12.31
C GLN A 159 19.45 -10.05 -11.46
N ASN A 160 18.56 -9.30 -12.09
CA ASN A 160 17.36 -8.71 -11.47
C ASN A 160 16.18 -9.70 -11.55
N PRO A 161 15.32 -9.80 -10.52
CA PRO A 161 14.07 -10.56 -10.60
C PRO A 161 13.08 -10.09 -11.70
N THR A 162 13.23 -8.88 -12.27
CA THR A 162 12.24 -8.27 -13.18
C THR A 162 12.70 -8.09 -14.65
N ALA A 163 13.98 -8.31 -14.99
CA ALA A 163 14.51 -8.04 -16.34
C ALA A 163 15.10 -9.29 -17.02
N ARG A 164 14.76 -9.55 -18.30
CA ARG A 164 15.30 -10.67 -19.09
C ARG A 164 16.77 -10.44 -19.48
N SER A 165 17.66 -11.38 -19.18
CA SER A 165 19.04 -11.43 -19.71
C SER A 165 19.26 -12.61 -20.66
N ASN A 166 20.36 -12.57 -21.42
CA ASN A 166 20.56 -13.33 -22.66
C ASN A 166 20.82 -14.85 -22.53
N GLU A 167 20.74 -15.47 -21.35
CA GLU A 167 21.01 -16.92 -21.22
C GLU A 167 20.04 -17.74 -20.34
N GLY A 168 18.94 -17.19 -19.78
CA GLY A 168 17.91 -17.97 -19.03
C GLY A 168 18.40 -18.59 -17.69
N ASN A 169 17.67 -18.69 -16.59
CA ASN A 169 16.32 -18.31 -16.18
C ASN A 169 16.40 -17.40 -14.93
N LEU A 170 15.35 -16.62 -14.71
CA LEU A 170 15.23 -15.48 -13.77
C LEU A 170 15.03 -15.89 -12.29
N GLY A 171 15.56 -17.05 -11.94
CA GLY A 171 15.28 -17.76 -10.70
C GLY A 171 14.94 -19.23 -10.98
N PHE A 172 14.11 -19.80 -10.13
CA PHE A 172 13.76 -21.22 -10.19
C PHE A 172 12.44 -21.39 -10.92
N ASN A 173 12.42 -22.24 -11.95
CA ASN A 173 11.19 -22.58 -12.67
C ASN A 173 10.48 -23.81 -12.08
N SER A 174 11.03 -24.39 -11.01
CA SER A 174 10.46 -25.56 -10.34
C SER A 174 10.89 -25.60 -8.87
N VAL A 175 9.98 -26.07 -8.00
CA VAL A 175 10.29 -26.26 -6.57
C VAL A 175 11.34 -27.35 -6.33
N SER A 176 11.55 -28.28 -7.27
CA SER A 176 12.59 -29.31 -7.15
C SER A 176 13.99 -28.71 -7.05
N ASP A 177 14.25 -27.66 -7.82
CA ASP A 177 15.56 -26.99 -7.82
C ASP A 177 15.75 -26.18 -6.53
N LEU A 178 14.69 -25.49 -6.07
CA LEU A 178 14.66 -24.78 -4.78
C LEU A 178 14.93 -25.69 -3.59
N ARG A 179 14.36 -26.90 -3.58
CA ARG A 179 14.54 -27.88 -2.50
C ARG A 179 15.98 -28.38 -2.36
N SER A 180 16.86 -28.11 -3.33
CA SER A 180 18.30 -28.36 -3.20
C SER A 180 19.04 -27.31 -2.35
N TYR A 181 18.38 -26.19 -2.04
CA TYR A 181 18.91 -25.13 -1.20
C TYR A 181 18.35 -25.19 0.21
N LYS A 182 19.16 -24.74 1.15
CA LYS A 182 18.77 -24.48 2.52
C LYS A 182 18.27 -23.04 2.65
N PRO A 183 17.04 -22.80 3.15
CA PRO A 183 16.53 -21.47 3.37
C PRO A 183 17.13 -20.85 4.63
N ILE A 184 17.59 -19.60 4.54
CA ILE A 184 18.11 -18.83 5.67
C ILE A 184 17.53 -17.42 5.69
N ARG A 185 17.39 -16.85 6.89
CA ARG A 185 16.80 -15.54 7.13
C ARG A 185 17.69 -14.70 8.03
N ARG A 186 17.84 -13.42 7.66
CA ARG A 186 18.52 -12.40 8.47
C ARG A 186 17.82 -12.23 9.82
N THR A 187 18.57 -12.18 10.92
CA THR A 187 18.01 -11.82 12.24
C THR A 187 17.90 -10.30 12.38
N GLY A 188 16.93 -9.81 13.15
CA GLY A 188 16.73 -8.36 13.28
C GLY A 188 16.13 -7.70 12.03
N LEU A 189 15.34 -8.44 11.26
CA LEU A 189 14.48 -7.84 10.24
C LEU A 189 13.43 -6.95 10.90
N THR A 190 13.21 -5.76 10.35
CA THR A 190 12.10 -4.85 10.64
C THR A 190 11.13 -4.86 9.44
N GLY A 191 9.82 -4.73 9.65
CA GLY A 191 8.81 -4.64 8.57
C GLY A 191 8.85 -5.78 7.51
N GLY A 192 8.32 -6.96 7.83
CA GLY A 192 8.43 -8.18 7.03
C GLY A 192 7.13 -8.76 6.47
N VAL A 193 6.91 -8.61 5.16
CA VAL A 193 5.82 -9.26 4.39
C VAL A 193 6.03 -10.79 4.22
N SER A 194 5.60 -11.58 5.21
CA SER A 194 4.54 -12.60 5.11
C SER A 194 4.21 -13.08 6.54
N GLY A 195 2.93 -12.99 6.94
CA GLY A 195 2.49 -13.23 8.32
C GLY A 195 2.49 -11.99 9.23
N GLU A 196 2.61 -10.79 8.67
CA GLU A 196 2.34 -9.55 9.39
C GLU A 196 0.84 -9.34 9.51
N LYS A 197 0.38 -9.50 10.75
CA LYS A 197 -1.03 -9.39 11.09
C LYS A 197 -1.35 -7.93 11.28
N MET A 198 -2.28 -7.43 10.48
CA MET A 198 -2.85 -6.12 10.68
C MET A 198 -3.61 -6.09 12.01
N ALA A 199 -3.64 -4.92 12.64
CA ALA A 199 -4.39 -4.71 13.85
C ALA A 199 -5.01 -3.31 13.89
N PRO A 200 -6.09 -3.12 14.66
CA PRO A 200 -6.75 -1.83 14.75
C PRO A 200 -5.87 -0.72 15.34
N ALA A 201 -6.11 0.51 14.87
CA ALA A 201 -5.75 1.73 15.55
C ALA A 201 -6.96 2.69 15.59
N LEU A 202 -7.10 3.44 16.69
CA LEU A 202 -8.16 4.44 16.87
C LEU A 202 -7.55 5.80 17.18
N ALA A 203 -7.95 6.84 16.43
CA ALA A 203 -7.64 8.22 16.78
C ALA A 203 -8.75 8.82 17.66
N TYR A 204 -8.43 9.06 18.91
CA TYR A 204 -9.35 9.47 19.97
C TYR A 204 -9.13 10.91 20.39
N ASP A 205 -10.23 11.66 20.57
CA ASP A 205 -10.23 13.03 21.06
C ASP A 205 -10.27 13.05 22.59
N ASP A 206 -9.18 13.52 23.22
CA ASP A 206 -9.04 13.58 24.66
C ASP A 206 -9.94 14.66 25.29
N GLY A 207 -10.49 15.57 24.48
CA GLY A 207 -11.46 16.59 24.87
C GLY A 207 -10.85 17.85 25.49
N ASP A 208 -9.54 17.91 25.64
CA ASP A 208 -8.75 19.07 26.06
C ASP A 208 -7.99 19.72 24.88
N GLY A 209 -8.18 19.18 23.67
CA GLY A 209 -7.52 19.61 22.44
C GLY A 209 -6.26 18.83 22.09
N THR A 210 -5.90 17.79 22.86
CA THR A 210 -4.98 16.73 22.45
C THR A 210 -5.74 15.54 21.85
N GLN A 211 -4.97 14.57 21.37
CA GLN A 211 -5.44 13.33 20.79
C GLN A 211 -4.58 12.16 21.25
N THR A 212 -5.20 11.00 21.39
CA THR A 212 -4.50 9.74 21.61
C THR A 212 -4.72 8.82 20.40
N ILE A 213 -3.66 8.19 19.90
CA ILE A 213 -3.77 7.08 18.94
C ILE A 213 -3.57 5.79 19.72
N TYR A 214 -4.67 5.07 19.95
CA TYR A 214 -4.65 3.77 20.59
C TYR A 214 -4.29 2.70 19.57
N ARG A 215 -3.45 1.73 19.95
CA ARG A 215 -3.06 0.61 19.08
C ARG A 215 -3.31 -0.75 19.70
N TRP A 216 -3.53 -1.71 18.82
CA TRP A 216 -3.65 -3.11 19.16
C TRP A 216 -2.63 -3.95 18.38
N ARG A 217 -2.40 -5.16 18.86
CA ARG A 217 -1.73 -6.23 18.13
C ARG A 217 -2.66 -7.41 17.96
N SER A 218 -2.52 -8.14 16.86
CA SER A 218 -3.21 -9.40 16.63
C SER A 218 -2.31 -10.61 16.96
N ASN A 219 -2.92 -11.61 17.60
CA ASN A 219 -2.33 -12.92 17.80
C ASN A 219 -3.00 -14.03 16.97
N THR A 220 -3.63 -13.68 15.84
CA THR A 220 -4.40 -14.55 14.92
C THR A 220 -5.83 -14.89 15.35
N SER A 221 -6.21 -14.64 16.59
CA SER A 221 -7.55 -14.98 17.09
C SER A 221 -8.11 -14.01 18.13
N SER A 222 -7.37 -12.95 18.45
CA SER A 222 -7.76 -11.91 19.38
C SER A 222 -6.87 -10.68 19.21
N PHE A 223 -7.36 -9.53 19.65
CA PHE A 223 -6.56 -8.32 19.76
C PHE A 223 -6.16 -8.05 21.21
N SER A 224 -4.94 -7.57 21.39
CA SER A 224 -4.45 -7.06 22.67
C SER A 224 -4.02 -5.61 22.51
N HIS A 225 -4.51 -4.73 23.39
CA HIS A 225 -4.07 -3.35 23.47
C HIS A 225 -2.56 -3.29 23.69
N THR A 226 -1.88 -2.36 23.01
CA THR A 226 -0.44 -2.14 23.17
C THR A 226 -0.14 -0.74 23.67
N THR A 227 0.95 -0.15 23.19
CA THR A 227 1.39 1.18 23.56
C THR A 227 0.62 2.17 22.70
N ASP A 228 0.35 3.35 23.24
CA ASP A 228 -0.38 4.40 22.56
C ASP A 228 0.56 5.55 22.20
N TYR A 229 0.18 6.33 21.19
CA TYR A 229 0.76 7.66 20.99
C TYR A 229 -0.14 8.67 21.67
N GLN A 230 0.41 9.40 22.63
CA GLN A 230 -0.28 10.54 23.25
C GLN A 230 0.23 11.81 22.61
N GLY A 231 -0.68 12.58 22.02
CA GLY A 231 -0.37 13.84 21.38
C GLY A 231 0.07 14.89 22.40
N GLU A 232 1.17 15.56 22.11
CA GLU A 232 1.61 16.73 22.88
C GLU A 232 1.14 18.03 22.21
N GLY A 233 0.70 18.99 23.03
CA GLY A 233 0.22 20.28 22.54
C GLY A 233 -1.12 20.20 21.81
N THR A 234 -1.53 21.29 21.17
CA THR A 234 -2.86 21.36 20.55
C THR A 234 -2.87 20.72 19.16
N PHE A 235 -3.59 19.61 19.01
CA PHE A 235 -3.93 18.99 17.73
C PHE A 235 -5.36 18.47 17.81
N ARG A 236 -6.32 19.30 17.37
CA ARG A 236 -7.74 19.00 17.54
C ARG A 236 -8.23 18.08 16.45
N LEU A 237 -8.71 16.88 16.81
CA LEU A 237 -9.27 15.95 15.83
C LEU A 237 -10.54 16.47 15.15
N SER A 238 -11.21 17.50 15.69
CA SER A 238 -12.27 18.21 14.98
C SER A 238 -11.81 18.89 13.67
N ASN A 239 -10.53 19.26 13.55
CA ASN A 239 -9.94 19.78 12.31
C ASN A 239 -9.55 18.65 11.33
N VAL A 240 -9.47 17.41 11.82
CA VAL A 240 -9.27 16.21 11.00
C VAL A 240 -10.62 15.67 10.49
N GLY A 241 -11.68 15.71 11.31
CA GLY A 241 -12.92 15.00 11.02
C GLY A 241 -12.67 13.49 10.98
N ASP A 242 -13.20 12.81 9.96
CA ASP A 242 -12.98 11.37 9.72
C ASP A 242 -11.84 11.08 8.73
N ARG A 243 -11.01 12.09 8.38
CA ARG A 243 -9.92 11.95 7.40
C ARG A 243 -8.68 11.33 8.04
N VAL A 244 -8.79 10.04 8.35
CA VAL A 244 -7.71 9.20 8.90
C VAL A 244 -7.60 7.95 8.03
N ALA A 245 -6.39 7.65 7.56
CA ALA A 245 -6.09 6.46 6.79
C ALA A 245 -4.71 5.92 7.21
N SER A 246 -4.39 4.70 6.81
CA SER A 246 -3.09 4.07 7.09
C SER A 246 -2.47 3.44 5.87
N GLY A 247 -1.14 3.32 5.93
CA GLY A 247 -0.30 2.65 4.94
C GLY A 247 1.16 2.98 5.23
N ASP A 248 2.09 2.13 4.79
CA ASP A 248 3.53 2.33 4.92
C ASP A 248 4.00 3.52 4.07
N VAL A 249 3.90 4.75 4.60
CA VAL A 249 4.22 5.95 3.83
C VAL A 249 5.71 6.24 3.85
N ASP A 250 6.47 5.66 4.78
CA ASP A 250 7.91 5.88 4.89
C ASP A 250 8.78 4.81 4.19
N GLY A 251 8.21 3.65 3.89
CA GLY A 251 8.80 2.50 3.21
C GLY A 251 9.54 1.53 4.13
N ASP A 252 9.31 1.61 5.45
CA ASP A 252 9.99 0.78 6.45
C ASP A 252 9.37 -0.61 6.66
N GLY A 253 8.26 -0.89 5.97
CA GLY A 253 7.50 -2.12 6.03
C GLY A 253 6.45 -2.17 7.14
N THR A 254 6.25 -1.09 7.88
CA THR A 254 5.14 -0.91 8.83
C THR A 254 4.22 0.19 8.35
N ASP A 255 2.92 0.06 8.60
CA ASP A 255 1.96 1.09 8.25
C ASP A 255 2.07 2.29 9.18
N ASP A 256 1.83 3.46 8.63
CA ASP A 256 1.75 4.71 9.37
C ASP A 256 0.30 5.20 9.40
N VAL A 257 -0.05 6.03 10.39
CA VAL A 257 -1.34 6.73 10.41
C VAL A 257 -1.17 8.11 9.79
N VAL A 258 -1.96 8.41 8.77
CA VAL A 258 -1.99 9.71 8.08
C VAL A 258 -3.29 10.43 8.39
N MET A 259 -3.18 11.70 8.79
CA MET A 259 -4.33 12.58 9.06
C MET A 259 -4.29 13.83 8.20
N ALA A 260 -5.40 14.16 7.53
CA ALA A 260 -5.56 15.44 6.83
C ALA A 260 -6.19 16.48 7.77
N TYR A 261 -5.39 17.45 8.19
CA TYR A 261 -5.74 18.44 9.21
C TYR A 261 -6.00 19.81 8.60
N GLN A 262 -7.16 20.42 8.88
CA GLN A 262 -7.49 21.78 8.46
C GLN A 262 -6.82 22.82 9.36
N ASP A 263 -6.00 23.68 8.77
CA ASP A 263 -5.41 24.83 9.45
C ASP A 263 -6.39 26.01 9.54
N ALA A 264 -6.22 26.84 10.57
CA ALA A 264 -7.07 28.01 10.83
C ALA A 264 -6.95 29.08 9.72
N GLU A 265 -5.81 29.11 9.04
CA GLU A 265 -5.48 30.03 7.94
C GLU A 265 -6.14 29.63 6.61
N GLY A 266 -6.92 28.54 6.57
CA GLY A 266 -7.61 28.06 5.38
C GLY A 266 -6.75 27.20 4.45
N THR A 267 -5.60 26.72 4.94
CA THR A 267 -4.79 25.65 4.34
C THR A 267 -5.09 24.32 5.04
N PHE A 268 -4.55 23.23 4.52
CA PHE A 268 -4.47 21.96 5.23
C PHE A 268 -3.05 21.37 5.17
N GLY A 269 -2.76 20.47 6.11
CA GLY A 269 -1.57 19.64 6.07
C GLY A 269 -1.84 18.16 6.29
N PHE A 270 -0.93 17.32 5.79
CA PHE A 270 -0.87 15.91 6.15
C PHE A 270 0.08 15.72 7.32
N TYR A 271 -0.41 15.04 8.36
CA TYR A 271 0.36 14.67 9.54
C TYR A 271 0.53 13.15 9.58
N VAL A 272 1.75 12.70 9.87
CA VAL A 272 2.12 11.29 9.86
C VAL A 272 2.55 10.85 11.26
N PHE A 273 2.05 9.70 11.69
CA PHE A 273 2.38 9.05 12.96
C PHE A 273 2.82 7.61 12.67
N ASP A 274 4.08 7.31 12.94
CA ASP A 274 4.70 6.09 12.40
C ASP A 274 4.27 4.80 13.10
N GLY A 275 4.58 3.65 12.51
CA GLY A 275 4.42 2.30 13.11
C GLY A 275 5.04 2.15 14.51
N GLY A 276 6.03 2.99 14.84
CA GLY A 276 6.66 3.08 16.16
C GLY A 276 5.98 3.99 17.19
N LEU A 277 4.78 4.54 16.89
CA LEU A 277 4.04 5.49 17.75
C LEU A 277 4.75 6.83 17.94
N THR A 278 5.48 7.29 16.93
CA THR A 278 6.15 8.58 16.93
C THR A 278 5.47 9.52 15.92
N SER A 279 5.21 10.75 16.32
CA SER A 279 4.81 11.78 15.37
C SER A 279 6.00 12.14 14.47
N ARG A 280 5.86 11.87 13.17
CA ARG A 280 6.77 12.35 12.12
C ARG A 280 6.42 13.79 11.68
N GLY A 281 5.43 14.39 12.33
CA GLY A 281 5.02 15.76 12.12
C GLY A 281 4.31 15.96 10.78
N ARG A 282 4.40 17.19 10.26
CA ARG A 282 3.70 17.61 9.05
C ARG A 282 4.55 17.32 7.81
N TRP A 283 4.01 16.51 6.90
CA TRP A 283 4.67 16.09 5.67
C TRP A 283 4.26 16.89 4.43
N TYR A 284 3.19 17.66 4.53
CA TYR A 284 2.70 18.54 3.46
C TYR A 284 1.95 19.73 4.02
N THR A 285 2.05 20.87 3.33
CA THR A 285 1.19 22.04 3.53
C THR A 285 0.65 22.48 2.17
N SER A 286 -0.66 22.65 2.08
CA SER A 286 -1.31 23.16 0.88
C SER A 286 -1.31 24.68 0.80
N GLY A 287 -1.62 25.21 -0.39
CA GLY A 287 -2.20 26.55 -0.50
C GLY A 287 -3.65 26.57 0.03
N ALA A 288 -4.41 27.61 -0.32
CA ALA A 288 -5.81 27.72 0.10
C ALA A 288 -6.63 26.49 -0.32
N PHE A 289 -7.14 25.74 0.66
CA PHE A 289 -7.84 24.50 0.43
C PHE A 289 -8.74 24.17 1.64
N ASN A 290 -10.02 23.97 1.36
CA ASN A 290 -11.01 23.66 2.39
C ASN A 290 -11.35 22.15 2.37
N LEU A 291 -10.98 21.45 3.43
CA LEU A 291 -11.23 20.02 3.62
C LEU A 291 -12.69 19.68 3.87
N SER A 292 -13.58 20.63 4.17
CA SER A 292 -15.03 20.35 4.28
C SER A 292 -15.60 19.82 2.95
N ALA A 293 -15.04 20.27 1.81
CA ALA A 293 -15.39 19.76 0.48
C ALA A 293 -14.89 18.32 0.23
N VAL A 294 -13.98 17.80 1.05
CA VAL A 294 -13.50 16.42 0.99
C VAL A 294 -14.38 15.50 1.84
N GLY A 295 -15.00 15.98 2.92
CA GLY A 295 -15.69 15.10 3.88
C GLY A 295 -14.70 14.12 4.52
N GLY A 296 -15.08 12.84 4.62
CA GLY A 296 -14.24 11.74 5.09
C GLY A 296 -13.42 11.04 4.00
N ARG A 297 -13.33 11.60 2.78
CA ARG A 297 -12.77 10.91 1.60
C ARG A 297 -11.24 11.07 1.45
N LEU A 298 -10.50 10.63 2.45
CA LEU A 298 -9.04 10.42 2.39
C LEU A 298 -8.78 8.91 2.22
N VAL A 299 -7.89 8.56 1.29
CA VAL A 299 -7.34 7.20 1.16
C VAL A 299 -5.82 7.28 1.14
N VAL A 300 -5.16 6.23 1.63
CA VAL A 300 -3.70 6.05 1.58
C VAL A 300 -3.43 4.64 1.07
N ALA A 301 -2.65 4.50 0.00
CA ALA A 301 -2.29 3.22 -0.60
C ALA A 301 -1.09 3.42 -1.56
N ASP A 302 -0.40 2.34 -1.96
CA ASP A 302 0.73 2.41 -2.90
C ASP A 302 0.25 2.61 -4.35
N PHE A 303 0.01 3.86 -4.72
CA PHE A 303 -0.44 4.26 -6.06
C PHE A 303 0.70 4.31 -7.09
N THR A 304 1.95 4.15 -6.68
CA THR A 304 3.09 4.19 -7.60
C THR A 304 3.68 2.82 -7.90
N GLY A 305 3.48 1.85 -7.01
CA GLY A 305 4.07 0.52 -7.01
C GLY A 305 5.52 0.51 -6.50
N ASP A 306 5.92 1.51 -5.72
CA ASP A 306 7.30 1.65 -5.23
C ASP A 306 7.50 1.12 -3.80
N GLY A 307 6.43 0.56 -3.21
CA GLY A 307 6.41 0.05 -1.85
C GLY A 307 6.12 1.10 -0.78
N LYS A 308 5.81 2.34 -1.17
CA LYS A 308 5.34 3.39 -0.23
C LYS A 308 3.90 3.74 -0.52
N ALA A 309 3.10 3.81 0.52
CA ALA A 309 1.75 4.31 0.43
C ALA A 309 1.72 5.84 0.31
N GLU A 310 0.76 6.36 -0.46
CA GLU A 310 0.61 7.79 -0.66
C GLU A 310 -0.85 8.24 -0.49
N PRO A 311 -1.08 9.49 -0.04
CA PRO A 311 -2.43 9.97 0.18
C PRO A 311 -3.09 10.42 -1.13
N ALA A 312 -4.41 10.22 -1.20
CA ALA A 312 -5.29 10.85 -2.16
C ALA A 312 -6.55 11.41 -1.50
N LEU A 313 -7.01 12.57 -1.99
CA LEU A 313 -8.23 13.23 -1.52
C LEU A 313 -9.25 13.33 -2.65
N VAL A 314 -10.51 12.99 -2.35
CA VAL A 314 -11.63 13.17 -3.30
C VAL A 314 -12.49 14.36 -2.86
N ARG A 315 -12.47 15.41 -3.67
CA ARG A 315 -13.08 16.71 -3.37
C ARG A 315 -14.33 16.96 -4.22
N ASP A 316 -15.37 17.46 -3.57
CA ASP A 316 -16.56 18.01 -4.24
C ASP A 316 -16.26 19.43 -4.72
N ASN A 317 -16.44 19.69 -6.01
CA ASN A 317 -16.20 21.01 -6.56
C ASN A 317 -17.38 21.98 -6.34
N GLY A 318 -18.54 21.48 -5.88
CA GLY A 318 -19.74 22.27 -5.60
C GLY A 318 -20.59 22.59 -6.83
N ASP A 319 -20.12 22.23 -8.02
CA ASP A 319 -20.82 22.40 -9.31
C ASP A 319 -21.36 21.07 -9.87
N GLY A 320 -21.35 20.02 -9.04
CA GLY A 320 -21.74 18.66 -9.42
C GLY A 320 -20.64 17.86 -10.12
N THR A 321 -19.41 18.37 -10.12
CA THR A 321 -18.19 17.65 -10.49
C THR A 321 -17.33 17.35 -9.26
N GLN A 322 -16.35 16.49 -9.44
CA GLN A 322 -15.39 16.05 -8.44
C GLN A 322 -13.96 16.23 -8.92
N SER A 323 -13.04 16.43 -7.98
CA SER A 323 -11.60 16.34 -8.24
C SER A 323 -10.99 15.24 -7.39
N ILE A 324 -9.97 14.55 -7.91
CA ILE A 324 -9.11 13.65 -7.14
C ILE A 324 -7.73 14.26 -7.13
N TYR A 325 -7.18 14.49 -5.95
CA TYR A 325 -5.82 14.98 -5.77
C TYR A 325 -4.96 13.86 -5.23
N ARG A 326 -3.79 13.64 -5.82
CA ARG A 326 -2.83 12.61 -5.39
C ARG A 326 -1.49 13.23 -5.05
N TRP A 327 -0.84 12.65 -4.05
CA TRP A 327 0.53 12.98 -3.67
C TRP A 327 1.44 11.77 -3.90
N THR A 328 2.74 12.01 -3.94
CA THR A 328 3.77 10.96 -3.86
C THR A 328 4.52 11.07 -2.53
N SER A 329 4.88 9.94 -1.93
CA SER A 329 5.72 9.91 -0.74
C SER A 329 7.20 9.88 -1.14
N THR A 330 8.02 10.67 -0.44
CA THR A 330 9.48 10.53 -0.51
C THR A 330 10.03 9.59 0.55
N GLY A 331 9.17 9.13 1.47
CA GLY A 331 9.56 8.46 2.71
C GLY A 331 9.73 9.40 3.92
N SER A 332 9.52 10.71 3.71
CA SER A 332 9.68 11.75 4.74
C SER A 332 8.90 13.03 4.48
N SER A 333 8.21 13.10 3.34
CA SER A 333 7.38 14.23 2.92
C SER A 333 6.43 13.76 1.82
N PHE A 334 5.37 14.54 1.58
CA PHE A 334 4.48 14.32 0.43
C PHE A 334 4.61 15.46 -0.58
N ALA A 335 4.66 15.12 -1.86
CA ALA A 335 4.64 16.08 -2.96
C ALA A 335 3.37 15.90 -3.81
N ARG A 336 2.66 16.99 -4.13
CA ARG A 336 1.47 16.91 -4.99
C ARG A 336 1.88 16.56 -6.41
N THR A 337 1.25 15.57 -7.02
CA THR A 337 1.64 15.09 -8.36
C THR A 337 0.55 15.27 -9.39
N THR A 338 -0.40 14.33 -9.40
CA THR A 338 -1.43 14.20 -10.44
C THR A 338 -2.77 14.57 -9.85
N ASP A 339 -3.52 15.35 -10.62
CA ASP A 339 -4.89 15.69 -10.32
C ASP A 339 -5.79 15.11 -11.40
N TYR A 340 -6.97 14.68 -11.00
CA TYR A 340 -8.10 14.45 -11.89
C TYR A 340 -9.16 15.51 -11.63
N VAL A 341 -9.72 16.08 -12.69
CA VAL A 341 -10.87 16.98 -12.62
C VAL A 341 -11.96 16.40 -13.49
N GLY A 342 -13.08 16.03 -12.88
CA GLY A 342 -14.25 15.51 -13.58
C GLY A 342 -14.85 16.57 -14.50
N THR A 343 -15.21 16.18 -15.72
CA THR A 343 -15.80 17.07 -16.73
C THR A 343 -17.30 16.81 -16.96
N GLY A 344 -17.89 15.87 -16.20
CA GLY A 344 -19.29 15.47 -16.30
C GLY A 344 -19.99 15.46 -14.94
N SER A 345 -21.30 15.17 -14.95
CA SER A 345 -22.08 15.11 -13.70
C SER A 345 -21.77 13.83 -12.93
N PHE A 346 -20.90 13.94 -11.93
CA PHE A 346 -20.60 12.90 -10.96
C PHE A 346 -20.60 13.53 -9.57
N ARG A 347 -21.79 13.58 -8.98
CA ARG A 347 -22.02 14.27 -7.71
C ARG A 347 -21.54 13.42 -6.54
N LEU A 348 -20.59 13.94 -5.76
CA LEU A 348 -20.10 13.21 -4.59
C LEU A 348 -21.14 13.08 -3.46
N SER A 349 -22.24 13.85 -3.49
CA SER A 349 -23.40 13.60 -2.63
C SER A 349 -23.96 12.17 -2.80
N ASN A 350 -23.83 11.58 -3.98
CA ASN A 350 -24.30 10.21 -4.25
C ASN A 350 -23.25 9.16 -3.85
N VAL A 351 -22.03 9.59 -3.53
CA VAL A 351 -20.95 8.74 -2.99
C VAL A 351 -20.89 8.81 -1.47
N GLY A 352 -21.22 9.96 -0.86
CA GLY A 352 -20.99 10.19 0.56
C GLY A 352 -19.51 10.06 0.91
N ASN A 353 -19.20 9.24 1.92
CA ASN A 353 -17.84 8.90 2.35
C ASN A 353 -17.33 7.55 1.77
N ARG A 354 -18.08 6.89 0.87
CA ARG A 354 -17.75 5.55 0.36
C ARG A 354 -16.66 5.58 -0.72
N VAL A 355 -15.44 5.87 -0.29
CA VAL A 355 -14.21 5.90 -1.08
C VAL A 355 -13.16 5.04 -0.37
N ALA A 356 -12.60 4.07 -1.09
CA ALA A 356 -11.52 3.22 -0.59
C ALA A 356 -10.50 2.98 -1.71
N ALA A 357 -9.32 2.47 -1.37
CA ALA A 357 -8.27 2.19 -2.32
C ALA A 357 -7.64 0.81 -2.12
N GLY A 358 -7.12 0.24 -3.21
CA GLY A 358 -6.42 -1.05 -3.26
C GLY A 358 -6.15 -1.45 -4.71
N ASP A 359 -5.22 -2.37 -4.95
CA ASP A 359 -4.89 -2.85 -6.29
C ASP A 359 -6.02 -3.73 -6.83
N VAL A 360 -7.04 -3.14 -7.45
CA VAL A 360 -8.21 -3.90 -7.90
C VAL A 360 -7.98 -4.55 -9.25
N ASP A 361 -6.93 -4.20 -9.98
CA ASP A 361 -6.65 -4.73 -11.31
C ASP A 361 -5.53 -5.80 -11.36
N GLY A 362 -4.70 -5.85 -10.32
CA GLY A 362 -3.59 -6.78 -10.12
C GLY A 362 -2.30 -6.33 -10.81
N ASP A 363 -2.13 -5.04 -11.09
CA ASP A 363 -0.92 -4.49 -11.72
C ASP A 363 0.20 -4.12 -10.73
N GLY A 364 -0.04 -4.32 -9.44
CA GLY A 364 0.87 -4.00 -8.35
C GLY A 364 0.74 -2.55 -7.86
N LYS A 365 -0.26 -1.80 -8.30
CA LYS A 365 -0.52 -0.42 -7.88
C LYS A 365 -1.96 -0.28 -7.41
N ALA A 366 -2.15 0.51 -6.37
CA ALA A 366 -3.48 0.79 -5.86
C ALA A 366 -4.31 1.64 -6.83
N ASP A 367 -5.61 1.40 -6.79
CA ASP A 367 -6.63 2.13 -7.51
C ASP A 367 -7.64 2.73 -6.52
N ILE A 368 -8.40 3.72 -6.95
CA ILE A 368 -9.47 4.34 -6.14
C ILE A 368 -10.82 3.80 -6.58
N VAL A 369 -11.60 3.29 -5.64
CA VAL A 369 -12.96 2.77 -5.86
C VAL A 369 -13.98 3.64 -5.12
N MET A 370 -15.07 3.99 -5.81
CA MET A 370 -16.19 4.74 -5.22
C MET A 370 -17.51 4.02 -5.45
N ALA A 371 -18.34 3.89 -4.41
CA ALA A 371 -19.71 3.41 -4.53
C ALA A 371 -20.67 4.59 -4.75
N TYR A 372 -21.27 4.67 -5.93
CA TYR A 372 -22.13 5.76 -6.38
C TYR A 372 -23.60 5.34 -6.47
N GLN A 373 -24.51 6.08 -5.83
CA GLN A 373 -25.95 5.86 -5.93
C GLN A 373 -26.49 6.42 -7.25
N ASN A 374 -27.07 5.54 -8.08
CA ASN A 374 -27.71 5.92 -9.34
C ASN A 374 -29.16 6.39 -9.10
N ALA A 375 -29.67 7.19 -10.04
CA ALA A 375 -31.02 7.77 -9.95
C ALA A 375 -32.16 6.73 -10.11
N ASP A 376 -31.85 5.53 -10.60
CA ASP A 376 -32.79 4.42 -10.79
C ASP A 376 -32.83 3.45 -9.59
N ASN A 377 -32.36 3.89 -8.42
CA ASN A 377 -32.24 3.11 -7.19
C ASN A 377 -31.27 1.91 -7.28
N THR A 378 -30.40 1.86 -8.29
CA THR A 378 -29.22 0.98 -8.28
C THR A 378 -28.01 1.73 -7.73
N PHE A 379 -26.92 1.03 -7.45
CA PHE A 379 -25.62 1.65 -7.25
C PHE A 379 -24.59 1.12 -8.24
N SER A 380 -23.47 1.81 -8.38
CA SER A 380 -22.34 1.34 -9.18
C SER A 380 -21.01 1.59 -8.49
N TYR A 381 -20.05 0.68 -8.69
CA TYR A 381 -18.65 0.91 -8.35
C TYR A 381 -17.94 1.56 -9.52
N TYR A 382 -17.40 2.76 -9.30
CA TYR A 382 -16.54 3.44 -10.27
C TYR A 382 -15.09 3.31 -9.83
N VAL A 383 -14.20 3.08 -10.80
CA VAL A 383 -12.76 2.90 -10.56
C VAL A 383 -11.95 3.96 -11.29
N TRP A 384 -10.96 4.52 -10.59
CA TRP A 384 -9.89 5.32 -11.16
C TRP A 384 -8.58 4.60 -10.92
N LYS A 385 -7.86 4.28 -12.00
CA LYS A 385 -6.58 3.59 -11.86
C LYS A 385 -5.54 4.46 -11.17
N SER A 386 -4.43 3.87 -10.73
CA SER A 386 -3.26 4.55 -10.18
C SER A 386 -2.93 5.90 -10.86
N GLY A 387 -2.85 5.95 -12.20
CA GLY A 387 -2.63 7.18 -12.99
C GLY A 387 -3.82 8.17 -13.10
N LEU A 388 -4.85 7.99 -12.28
CA LEU A 388 -6.14 8.69 -12.26
C LEU A 388 -6.96 8.62 -13.56
N SER A 389 -6.76 7.58 -14.37
CA SER A 389 -7.63 7.30 -15.52
C SER A 389 -8.93 6.65 -15.06
N SER A 390 -10.07 7.32 -15.27
CA SER A 390 -11.39 6.76 -14.99
C SER A 390 -11.70 5.57 -15.89
N GLN A 391 -12.15 4.47 -15.30
CA GLN A 391 -12.54 3.25 -16.01
C GLN A 391 -14.07 3.13 -16.19
N GLY A 392 -14.83 4.12 -15.70
CA GLY A 392 -16.29 4.02 -15.63
C GLY A 392 -16.76 3.04 -14.57
N ALA A 393 -17.98 2.53 -14.73
CA ALA A 393 -18.59 1.59 -13.80
C ALA A 393 -18.05 0.17 -14.04
N TRP A 394 -17.48 -0.43 -13.00
CA TRP A 394 -17.01 -1.81 -12.96
C TRP A 394 -18.08 -2.81 -12.52
N TYR A 395 -19.15 -2.30 -11.92
CA TYR A 395 -20.31 -3.05 -11.50
C TYR A 395 -21.51 -2.12 -11.34
N THR A 396 -22.69 -2.63 -11.65
CA THR A 396 -23.97 -1.98 -11.38
C THR A 396 -24.89 -3.01 -10.72
N SER A 397 -25.48 -2.64 -9.58
CA SER A 397 -26.35 -3.53 -8.82
C SER A 397 -27.76 -3.62 -9.40
N GLY A 398 -28.57 -4.55 -8.87
CA GLY A 398 -30.02 -4.38 -8.86
C GLY A 398 -30.44 -3.26 -7.90
N SER A 399 -31.71 -3.20 -7.51
CA SER A 399 -32.19 -2.21 -6.53
C SER A 399 -31.41 -2.32 -5.22
N PHE A 400 -30.75 -1.24 -4.82
CA PHE A 400 -29.93 -1.17 -3.61
C PHE A 400 -29.77 0.29 -3.18
N ASN A 401 -30.03 0.57 -1.91
CA ASN A 401 -29.92 1.91 -1.33
C ASN A 401 -28.65 2.05 -0.48
N LEU A 402 -27.67 2.81 -0.98
CA LEU A 402 -26.41 3.08 -0.29
C LEU A 402 -26.56 3.92 0.98
N ASP A 403 -27.68 4.62 1.20
CA ASP A 403 -27.91 5.34 2.46
C ASP A 403 -27.90 4.39 3.68
N THR A 404 -28.27 3.12 3.47
CA THR A 404 -28.22 2.07 4.50
C THR A 404 -26.81 1.53 4.75
N VAL A 405 -25.82 1.91 3.94
CA VAL A 405 -24.40 1.60 4.15
C VAL A 405 -23.66 2.74 4.85
N ASP A 406 -24.16 3.98 4.73
CA ASP A 406 -23.48 5.19 5.20
C ASP A 406 -22.03 5.26 4.67
N GLY A 407 -21.01 5.46 5.51
CA GLY A 407 -19.59 5.43 5.13
C GLY A 407 -18.94 4.04 5.11
N ARG A 408 -19.67 2.95 5.39
CA ARG A 408 -19.11 1.61 5.64
C ARG A 408 -18.77 0.81 4.38
N MET A 409 -17.82 1.31 3.60
CA MET A 409 -17.21 0.63 2.46
C MET A 409 -15.73 0.38 2.73
N VAL A 410 -15.26 -0.82 2.38
CA VAL A 410 -13.83 -1.21 2.45
C VAL A 410 -13.41 -1.86 1.14
N VAL A 411 -12.12 -1.80 0.82
CA VAL A 411 -11.49 -2.49 -0.33
C VAL A 411 -10.20 -3.14 0.18
N ALA A 412 -10.05 -4.44 0.01
CA ALA A 412 -8.86 -5.20 0.44
C ALA A 412 -8.77 -6.56 -0.31
N ASP A 413 -7.61 -7.22 -0.31
CA ASP A 413 -7.41 -8.53 -0.95
C ASP A 413 -8.09 -9.64 -0.12
N PHE A 414 -9.35 -9.83 -0.43
CA PHE A 414 -10.31 -10.64 0.29
C PHE A 414 -10.30 -12.09 -0.18
N THR A 415 -9.54 -12.41 -1.23
CA THR A 415 -9.41 -13.77 -1.79
C THR A 415 -8.01 -14.34 -1.64
N GLY A 416 -7.01 -13.49 -1.42
CA GLY A 416 -5.59 -13.81 -1.36
C GLY A 416 -4.96 -13.97 -2.75
N ASP A 417 -5.61 -13.49 -3.81
CA ASP A 417 -5.16 -13.64 -5.19
C ASP A 417 -4.29 -12.47 -5.68
N GLY A 418 -4.02 -11.50 -4.80
CA GLY A 418 -3.26 -10.30 -5.10
C GLY A 418 -4.09 -9.14 -5.66
N LYS A 419 -5.41 -9.29 -5.79
CA LYS A 419 -6.31 -8.21 -6.18
C LYS A 419 -7.20 -7.80 -5.01
N ALA A 420 -7.34 -6.51 -4.81
CA ALA A 420 -8.27 -5.97 -3.83
C ALA A 420 -9.71 -5.97 -4.34
N GLU A 421 -10.66 -6.18 -3.43
CA GLU A 421 -12.08 -6.24 -3.75
C GLU A 421 -12.93 -5.43 -2.78
N PRO A 422 -14.07 -4.86 -3.25
CA PRO A 422 -14.93 -4.08 -2.38
C PRO A 422 -15.83 -4.96 -1.52
N ALA A 423 -16.14 -4.44 -0.33
CA ALA A 423 -17.23 -4.92 0.53
C ALA A 423 -18.05 -3.74 1.08
N LEU A 424 -19.34 -3.98 1.34
CA LEU A 424 -20.25 -3.02 1.96
C LEU A 424 -20.90 -3.64 3.19
N VAL A 425 -20.98 -2.86 4.27
CA VAL A 425 -21.71 -3.24 5.49
C VAL A 425 -23.00 -2.44 5.56
N ARG A 426 -24.12 -3.14 5.43
CA ARG A 426 -25.47 -2.58 5.33
C ARG A 426 -26.26 -2.79 6.61
N ASP A 427 -26.98 -1.75 7.02
CA ASP A 427 -28.02 -1.83 8.03
C ASP A 427 -29.31 -2.36 7.40
N ASP A 428 -29.83 -3.47 7.90
CA ASP A 428 -31.04 -4.09 7.39
C ASP A 428 -32.32 -3.46 7.97
N GLY A 429 -32.19 -2.54 8.94
CA GLY A 429 -33.29 -1.75 9.51
C GLY A 429 -34.12 -2.45 10.57
N ASP A 430 -33.87 -3.74 10.82
CA ASP A 430 -34.52 -4.55 11.85
C ASP A 430 -33.60 -4.82 13.06
N GLY A 431 -32.45 -4.13 13.12
CA GLY A 431 -31.42 -4.33 14.12
C GLY A 431 -30.43 -5.45 13.79
N THR A 432 -30.45 -5.96 12.55
CA THR A 432 -29.44 -6.83 11.96
C THR A 432 -28.61 -6.09 10.90
N GLN A 433 -27.56 -6.75 10.43
CA GLN A 433 -26.63 -6.25 9.44
C GLN A 433 -26.31 -7.30 8.38
N SER A 434 -26.05 -6.84 7.16
CA SER A 434 -25.54 -7.68 6.08
C SER A 434 -24.17 -7.17 5.61
N ILE A 435 -23.27 -8.09 5.25
CA ILE A 435 -22.00 -7.77 4.60
C ILE A 435 -22.08 -8.32 3.18
N TYR A 436 -22.01 -7.42 2.19
CA TYR A 436 -21.98 -7.77 0.79
C TYR A 436 -20.53 -7.74 0.29
N ARG A 437 -20.12 -8.76 -0.46
CA ARG A 437 -18.79 -8.81 -1.09
C ARG A 437 -18.85 -8.98 -2.60
N TRP A 438 -17.76 -8.54 -3.22
CA TRP A 438 -17.48 -8.77 -4.62
C TRP A 438 -16.11 -9.45 -4.79
N THR A 439 -15.89 -10.02 -5.96
CA THR A 439 -14.58 -10.47 -6.45
C THR A 439 -14.13 -9.57 -7.60
N SER A 440 -12.82 -9.32 -7.72
CA SER A 440 -12.27 -8.59 -8.85
C SER A 440 -11.87 -9.55 -9.97
N THR A 441 -12.17 -9.14 -11.20
CA THR A 441 -11.72 -9.84 -12.41
C THR A 441 -10.48 -9.19 -13.02
N GLY A 442 -10.02 -8.07 -12.47
CA GLY A 442 -8.99 -7.21 -13.06
C GLY A 442 -9.54 -6.14 -14.03
N SER A 443 -10.84 -6.16 -14.33
CA SER A 443 -11.49 -5.19 -15.24
C SER A 443 -12.97 -4.95 -14.91
N GLY A 444 -13.41 -5.41 -13.74
CA GLY A 444 -14.80 -5.39 -13.31
C GLY A 444 -14.99 -6.19 -12.03
N PHE A 445 -16.10 -5.97 -11.34
CA PHE A 445 -16.44 -6.67 -10.10
C PHE A 445 -17.63 -7.62 -10.30
N SER A 446 -17.61 -8.77 -9.62
CA SER A 446 -18.71 -9.73 -9.59
C SER A 446 -19.16 -9.97 -8.15
N ARG A 447 -20.46 -9.89 -7.88
CA ARG A 447 -20.96 -10.15 -6.52
C ARG A 447 -20.73 -11.61 -6.15
N THR A 448 -20.24 -11.85 -4.94
CA THR A 448 -19.96 -13.19 -4.40
C THR A 448 -20.84 -13.47 -3.18
N THR A 449 -20.44 -14.43 -2.35
CA THR A 449 -21.11 -14.78 -1.09
C THR A 449 -21.31 -13.54 -0.22
N ASP A 450 -22.52 -13.40 0.33
CA ASP A 450 -22.88 -12.39 1.31
C ASP A 450 -22.97 -13.03 2.71
N TYR A 451 -22.81 -12.22 3.75
CA TYR A 451 -23.19 -12.57 5.12
C TYR A 451 -24.44 -11.83 5.52
N VAL A 452 -25.37 -12.55 6.14
CA VAL A 452 -26.59 -12.02 6.72
C VAL A 452 -26.53 -12.30 8.22
N GLY A 453 -26.49 -11.22 9.00
CA GLY A 453 -26.44 -11.29 10.44
C GLY A 453 -27.70 -11.92 11.02
N THR A 454 -27.52 -12.71 12.08
CA THR A 454 -28.63 -13.23 12.87
C THR A 454 -28.58 -12.64 14.28
N GLY A 455 -29.70 -12.17 14.78
CA GLY A 455 -29.78 -11.57 16.11
C GLY A 455 -29.41 -10.08 16.12
N THR A 456 -29.42 -9.45 17.29
CA THR A 456 -29.28 -7.99 17.37
C THR A 456 -27.81 -7.58 17.24
N PHE A 457 -27.49 -6.82 16.20
CA PHE A 457 -26.21 -6.13 16.02
C PHE A 457 -26.46 -4.81 15.29
N ARG A 458 -26.60 -3.72 16.06
CA ARG A 458 -27.02 -2.43 15.51
C ARG A 458 -25.84 -1.67 14.96
N LEU A 459 -25.82 -1.41 13.65
CA LEU A 459 -24.73 -0.65 13.04
C LEU A 459 -24.68 0.81 13.48
N SER A 460 -25.74 1.35 14.10
CA SER A 460 -25.69 2.64 14.80
C SER A 460 -24.63 2.66 15.92
N ASN A 461 -24.31 1.52 16.52
CA ASN A 461 -23.26 1.41 17.55
C ASN A 461 -21.86 1.25 16.94
N VAL A 462 -21.78 0.98 15.63
CA VAL A 462 -20.54 0.95 14.86
C VAL A 462 -20.24 2.32 14.23
N GLY A 463 -21.28 3.02 13.74
CA GLY A 463 -21.09 4.19 12.90
C GLY A 463 -20.35 3.82 11.62
N ASP A 464 -19.31 4.59 11.28
CA ASP A 464 -18.43 4.35 10.12
C ASP A 464 -17.14 3.56 10.47
N ARG A 465 -17.01 3.04 11.70
CA ARG A 465 -15.81 2.34 12.18
C ARG A 465 -15.71 0.91 11.63
N VAL A 466 -15.47 0.80 10.33
CA VAL A 466 -15.27 -0.45 9.59
C VAL A 466 -13.96 -0.34 8.82
N ALA A 467 -13.09 -1.33 8.96
CA ALA A 467 -11.83 -1.41 8.23
C ALA A 467 -11.54 -2.86 7.83
N ALA A 468 -10.67 -3.06 6.84
CA ALA A 468 -10.33 -4.39 6.34
C ALA A 468 -8.82 -4.57 6.16
N GLY A 469 -8.37 -5.81 6.34
CA GLY A 469 -6.95 -6.17 6.37
C GLY A 469 -6.74 -7.57 6.94
N ASP A 470 -5.61 -8.20 6.65
CA ASP A 470 -5.28 -9.56 7.13
C ASP A 470 -4.95 -9.53 8.62
N VAL A 471 -5.94 -9.77 9.48
CA VAL A 471 -5.74 -9.73 10.93
C VAL A 471 -5.39 -11.08 11.50
N ASP A 472 -5.61 -12.17 10.76
CA ASP A 472 -5.37 -13.53 11.22
C ASP A 472 -4.07 -14.17 10.67
N GLY A 473 -3.44 -13.53 9.68
CA GLY A 473 -2.19 -13.94 9.05
C GLY A 473 -2.36 -15.00 7.96
N ASP A 474 -3.57 -15.23 7.45
CA ASP A 474 -3.85 -16.22 6.39
C ASP A 474 -3.62 -15.68 4.96
N ALA A 475 -3.10 -14.46 4.85
CA ALA A 475 -2.87 -13.71 3.61
C ALA A 475 -4.15 -13.28 2.88
N LYS A 476 -5.31 -13.32 3.55
CA LYS A 476 -6.57 -12.75 3.06
C LYS A 476 -7.06 -11.70 4.04
N ALA A 477 -7.67 -10.66 3.51
CA ALA A 477 -8.24 -9.62 4.32
C ALA A 477 -9.49 -10.11 5.07
N ASP A 478 -9.61 -9.61 6.29
CA ASP A 478 -10.77 -9.74 7.16
C ASP A 478 -11.45 -8.38 7.33
N ILE A 479 -12.69 -8.37 7.83
CA ILE A 479 -13.41 -7.15 8.16
C ILE A 479 -13.46 -7.02 9.68
N VAL A 480 -13.07 -5.85 10.18
CA VAL A 480 -13.12 -5.50 11.61
C VAL A 480 -14.09 -4.35 11.81
N MET A 481 -14.92 -4.45 12.86
CA MET A 481 -15.83 -3.38 13.28
C MET A 481 -15.66 -3.06 14.77
N ALA A 482 -15.56 -1.77 15.11
CA ALA A 482 -15.59 -1.32 16.50
C ALA A 482 -17.04 -1.00 16.93
N TYR A 483 -17.57 -1.78 17.86
CA TYR A 483 -18.96 -1.71 18.31
C TYR A 483 -19.05 -1.18 19.74
N GLN A 484 -19.83 -0.11 19.95
CA GLN A 484 -20.12 0.42 21.29
C GLN A 484 -21.13 -0.47 22.03
N ASN A 485 -20.71 -1.02 23.18
CA ASN A 485 -21.57 -1.81 24.05
C ASN A 485 -22.39 -0.90 24.98
N ALA A 486 -23.53 -1.43 25.44
CA ALA A 486 -24.46 -0.70 26.31
C ALA A 486 -23.93 -0.43 27.72
N ASP A 487 -22.90 -1.16 28.15
CA ASP A 487 -22.23 -1.03 29.44
C ASP A 487 -21.06 -0.02 29.41
N ASN A 488 -21.00 0.81 28.36
CA ASN A 488 -19.95 1.81 28.13
C ASN A 488 -18.55 1.21 27.90
N THR A 489 -18.46 -0.06 27.51
CA THR A 489 -17.27 -0.65 26.86
C THR A 489 -17.44 -0.65 25.33
N PHE A 490 -16.39 -0.98 24.59
CA PHE A 490 -16.52 -1.33 23.17
C PHE A 490 -15.88 -2.67 22.88
N SER A 491 -16.28 -3.28 21.75
CA SER A 491 -15.71 -4.53 21.28
C SER A 491 -15.28 -4.45 19.81
N TYR A 492 -14.20 -5.14 19.46
CA TYR A 492 -13.87 -5.43 18.07
C TYR A 492 -14.50 -6.75 17.65
N TYR A 493 -15.33 -6.70 16.61
CA TYR A 493 -15.88 -7.87 15.96
C TYR A 493 -15.15 -8.15 14.64
N VAL A 494 -14.87 -9.42 14.35
CA VAL A 494 -14.12 -9.84 13.16
C VAL A 494 -14.95 -10.80 12.30
N TRP A 495 -14.93 -10.58 10.99
CA TRP A 495 -15.45 -11.48 9.98
C TRP A 495 -14.34 -11.86 9.02
N LYS A 496 -14.11 -13.17 8.84
CA LYS A 496 -13.09 -13.65 7.93
C LYS A 496 -13.39 -13.33 6.47
N SER A 497 -12.38 -13.46 5.61
CA SER A 497 -12.54 -13.45 4.14
C SER A 497 -13.74 -14.28 3.62
N GLY A 498 -13.98 -15.48 4.17
CA GLY A 498 -15.16 -16.30 3.84
C GLY A 498 -16.51 -15.79 4.39
N LEU A 499 -16.53 -14.59 4.98
CA LEU A 499 -17.62 -13.98 5.75
C LEU A 499 -18.15 -14.85 6.89
N THR A 500 -17.26 -15.65 7.49
CA THR A 500 -17.55 -16.34 8.76
C THR A 500 -17.30 -15.37 9.90
N SER A 501 -18.30 -15.18 10.77
CA SER A 501 -18.14 -14.37 11.97
C SER A 501 -17.27 -15.11 12.99
N GLU A 502 -16.17 -14.49 13.41
CA GLU A 502 -15.31 -14.97 14.50
C GLU A 502 -15.72 -14.37 15.86
N GLY A 503 -16.75 -13.52 15.85
CA GLY A 503 -17.25 -12.86 17.04
C GLY A 503 -16.29 -11.81 17.58
N VAL A 504 -16.23 -11.69 18.91
CA VAL A 504 -15.49 -10.64 19.60
C VAL A 504 -14.02 -11.04 19.79
N TRP A 505 -13.12 -10.23 19.26
CA TRP A 505 -11.67 -10.41 19.40
C TRP A 505 -11.07 -9.57 20.53
N TYR A 506 -11.80 -8.56 21.01
CA TYR A 506 -11.39 -7.71 22.11
C TYR A 506 -12.61 -7.00 22.70
N THR A 507 -12.60 -6.80 24.01
CA THR A 507 -13.52 -5.90 24.72
C THR A 507 -12.71 -4.97 25.61
N SER A 508 -12.98 -3.67 25.53
CA SER A 508 -12.29 -2.66 26.31
C SER A 508 -12.76 -2.62 27.77
N GLY A 509 -12.03 -1.86 28.60
CA GLY A 509 -12.63 -1.26 29.80
C GLY A 509 -13.66 -0.18 29.42
N SER A 510 -14.07 0.64 30.39
CA SER A 510 -14.95 1.78 30.11
C SER A 510 -14.33 2.72 29.09
N TYR A 511 -14.93 2.83 27.91
CA TYR A 511 -14.43 3.59 26.77
C TYR A 511 -15.59 3.93 25.82
N SER A 512 -15.70 5.21 25.46
CA SER A 512 -16.71 5.70 24.52
C SER A 512 -16.10 5.94 23.16
N LEU A 513 -16.64 5.28 22.13
CA LEU A 513 -16.24 5.47 20.75
C LEU A 513 -16.77 6.78 20.13
N ASP A 514 -17.63 7.54 20.82
CA ASP A 514 -18.14 8.83 20.29
C ASP A 514 -17.00 9.83 20.03
N ARG A 515 -15.96 9.77 20.86
CA ARG A 515 -14.73 10.58 20.72
C ARG A 515 -13.75 10.04 19.67
N VAL A 516 -14.02 8.87 19.12
CA VAL A 516 -13.30 8.34 17.95
C VAL A 516 -13.97 8.82 16.66
N GLY A 517 -15.30 8.99 16.64
CA GLY A 517 -16.02 9.23 15.37
C GLY A 517 -15.85 8.05 14.43
N GLY A 518 -15.60 8.31 13.14
CA GLY A 518 -15.26 7.31 12.12
C GLY A 518 -13.76 6.96 12.02
N ARG A 519 -12.91 7.46 12.94
CA ARG A 519 -11.45 7.38 12.84
C ARG A 519 -10.86 6.05 13.32
N MET A 520 -11.23 4.96 12.66
CA MET A 520 -10.63 3.64 12.83
C MET A 520 -9.91 3.21 11.56
N VAL A 521 -8.71 2.66 11.71
CA VAL A 521 -7.93 2.07 10.60
C VAL A 521 -7.35 0.73 11.02
N LEU A 522 -6.93 -0.10 10.05
CA LEU A 522 -6.07 -1.26 10.29
C LEU A 522 -4.70 -1.00 9.70
N GLY A 523 -3.68 -1.59 10.29
CA GLY A 523 -2.33 -1.53 9.75
C GLY A 523 -1.40 -2.53 10.42
N THR A 524 -0.23 -2.68 9.83
CA THR A 524 0.88 -3.45 10.39
C THR A 524 1.77 -2.53 11.22
N TRP A 525 1.88 -2.75 12.54
CA TRP A 525 2.65 -1.89 13.45
C TRP A 525 3.49 -2.65 14.50
#